data_AF-A0A2T0VNI1-F1
#
_entry.id   AF-A0A2T0VNI1-F1
#
_cell.length_a   1.000
_cell.length_b   1.000
_cell.length_c   1.000
_cell.angle_alpha   90.00
_cell.angle_beta   90.00
_cell.angle_gamma   90.00
#
_symmetry.space_group_name_H-M   'P 1'
#
loop_
_entity.id
_entity.type
_entity.pdbx_description
1 polymer ?
#
loop_
_entity_poly.entity_id
_entity_poly.type
_entity_poly.pdbx_seq_one_letter_code
_entity_poly.pdbx_strand_id
1 'polypeptide(L)'
;MTPRSRTNQLLYQAALLLDVPAGDDEHAEARRMAAEEGSLALAELALQSLLREVTEHAHLERHDWRELLGPEGAGIAELHRLRELAARPDSWLAWLVGKLEALHGSDGVARRATGAARGLIAVGSGAALGEELRDCLAEAKAEIAALRETSEEW
;
A
#
# COMPACT_ATOMS: atom_id res chain seq x y z
N MET A 1 6.07 10.43 19.34
CA MET A 1 5.11 10.16 18.25
C MET A 1 4.62 8.74 18.44
N THR A 2 3.30 8.51 18.54
CA THR A 2 2.74 7.15 18.76
C THR A 2 2.72 6.35 17.46
N PRO A 3 2.71 5.00 17.50
CA PRO A 3 2.55 4.16 16.30
C PRO A 3 1.34 4.58 15.45
N ARG A 4 0.18 4.79 16.09
CA ARG A 4 -1.05 5.33 15.46
C ARG A 4 -0.83 6.62 14.68
N SER A 5 -0.16 7.60 15.29
CA SER A 5 0.13 8.89 14.62
C SER A 5 1.09 8.73 13.44
N ARG A 6 2.04 7.79 13.52
CA ARG A 6 2.99 7.51 12.43
C ARG A 6 2.29 6.84 11.25
N THR A 7 1.41 5.87 11.49
CA THR A 7 0.60 5.22 10.44
C THR A 7 -0.21 6.25 9.67
N ASN A 8 -0.90 7.15 10.38
CA ASN A 8 -1.71 8.20 9.75
C ASN A 8 -0.86 9.19 8.93
N GLN A 9 0.29 9.60 9.47
CA GLN A 9 1.20 10.49 8.78
C GLN A 9 1.69 9.89 7.45
N LEU A 10 2.08 8.62 7.44
CA LEU A 10 2.60 7.95 6.25
C LEU A 10 1.53 7.77 5.18
N LEU A 11 0.30 7.37 5.57
CA LEU A 11 -0.84 7.29 4.64
C LEU A 11 -1.19 8.65 4.03
N TYR A 12 -1.07 9.72 4.82
CA TYR A 12 -1.29 11.08 4.32
C TYR A 12 -0.18 11.51 3.36
N GLN A 13 1.08 11.23 3.68
CA GLN A 13 2.23 11.53 2.81
C GLN A 13 2.16 10.77 1.49
N ALA A 14 1.78 9.48 1.51
CA ALA A 14 1.59 8.69 0.31
C ALA A 14 0.53 9.32 -0.61
N ALA A 15 -0.61 9.72 -0.04
CA ALA A 15 -1.68 10.37 -0.79
C ALA A 15 -1.22 11.73 -1.38
N LEU A 16 -0.55 12.56 -0.57
CA LEU A 16 -0.03 13.85 -1.04
C LEU A 16 0.96 13.72 -2.21
N LEU A 17 1.79 12.68 -2.19
CA LEU A 17 2.76 12.46 -3.26
C LEU A 17 2.08 12.15 -4.60
N LEU A 18 0.92 11.48 -4.58
CA LEU A 18 0.12 11.22 -5.79
C LEU A 18 -0.58 12.45 -6.35
N ASP A 19 -0.72 13.51 -5.54
CA ASP A 19 -1.34 14.77 -5.94
C ASP A 19 -0.32 15.79 -6.48
N VAL A 20 0.97 15.46 -6.43
CA VAL A 20 2.03 16.28 -7.03
C VAL A 20 1.85 16.30 -8.55
N PRO A 21 1.64 17.48 -9.18
CA PRO A 21 1.47 17.55 -10.62
C PRO A 21 2.73 17.06 -11.34
N ALA A 22 2.53 16.18 -12.32
CA ALA A 22 3.62 15.69 -13.15
C ALA A 22 4.20 16.79 -14.05
N GLY A 23 3.48 17.88 -14.31
CA GLY A 23 3.82 18.89 -15.33
C GLY A 23 3.50 18.43 -16.75
N ASP A 24 3.85 19.24 -17.75
CA ASP A 24 3.52 19.04 -19.17
C ASP A 24 4.75 19.08 -20.10
N ASP A 25 5.96 18.95 -19.53
CA ASP A 25 7.22 18.89 -20.26
C ASP A 25 7.67 17.44 -20.59
N GLU A 26 8.84 17.31 -21.19
CA GLU A 26 9.45 16.02 -21.57
C GLU A 26 9.77 15.09 -20.38
N HIS A 27 9.76 15.60 -19.15
CA HIS A 27 10.01 14.84 -17.92
C HIS A 27 8.72 14.48 -17.18
N ALA A 28 7.54 14.88 -17.67
CA ALA A 28 6.27 14.65 -17.00
C ALA A 28 6.03 13.17 -16.69
N GLU A 29 6.29 12.28 -17.65
CA GLU A 29 6.13 10.84 -17.45
C GLU A 29 7.06 10.28 -16.37
N ALA A 30 8.34 10.68 -16.39
CA ALA A 30 9.32 10.25 -15.39
C ALA A 30 8.97 10.75 -13.99
N ARG A 31 8.50 12.01 -13.86
CA ARG A 31 8.05 12.56 -12.58
C ARG A 31 6.81 11.84 -12.04
N ARG A 32 5.84 11.55 -12.90
CA ARG A 32 4.66 10.74 -12.53
C ARG A 32 5.10 9.38 -11.98
N MET A 33 5.91 8.64 -12.73
CA MET A 33 6.37 7.31 -12.34
C MET A 33 7.13 7.34 -11.00
N ALA A 34 8.02 8.33 -10.81
CA ALA A 34 8.74 8.50 -9.54
C ALA A 34 7.80 8.81 -8.37
N ALA A 35 6.77 9.62 -8.58
CA ALA A 35 5.77 9.91 -7.56
C ALA A 35 4.91 8.67 -7.21
N GLU A 36 4.54 7.88 -8.21
CA GLU A 36 3.78 6.64 -8.02
C GLU A 36 4.58 5.61 -7.20
N GLU A 37 5.83 5.33 -7.56
CA GLU A 37 6.68 4.38 -6.80
C GLU A 37 7.06 4.92 -5.42
N GLY A 38 7.34 6.22 -5.31
CA GLY A 38 7.60 6.84 -4.02
C GLY A 38 6.37 6.79 -3.09
N SER A 39 5.17 6.92 -3.64
CA SER A 39 3.92 6.79 -2.88
C SER A 39 3.72 5.35 -2.40
N LEU A 40 4.01 4.38 -3.27
CA LEU A 40 3.96 2.96 -2.92
C LEU A 40 4.97 2.60 -1.82
N ALA A 41 6.18 3.15 -1.86
CA ALA A 41 7.16 2.98 -0.78
C ALA A 41 6.68 3.59 0.55
N LEU A 42 6.01 4.76 0.51
CA LEU A 42 5.38 5.34 1.70
C LEU A 42 4.21 4.47 2.21
N ALA A 43 3.46 3.83 1.32
CA ALA A 43 2.42 2.87 1.68
C ALA A 43 3.01 1.62 2.36
N GLU A 44 4.18 1.13 1.94
CA GLU A 44 4.88 0.06 2.65
C GLU A 44 5.26 0.47 4.07
N LEU A 45 5.86 1.66 4.23
CA LEU A 45 6.19 2.18 5.56
C LEU A 45 4.93 2.33 6.42
N ALA A 46 3.80 2.74 5.82
CA ALA A 46 2.53 2.82 6.51
C ALA A 46 2.05 1.44 6.97
N LEU A 47 2.16 0.41 6.13
CA LEU A 47 1.83 -0.97 6.46
C LEU A 47 2.71 -1.48 7.61
N GLN A 48 4.02 -1.27 7.56
CA GLN A 48 4.93 -1.64 8.65
C GLN A 48 4.61 -0.89 9.96
N SER A 49 4.22 0.38 9.87
CA SER A 49 3.77 1.16 11.03
C SER A 49 2.46 0.63 11.60
N LEU A 50 1.49 0.25 10.75
CA LEU A 50 0.23 -0.37 11.16
C LEU A 50 0.49 -1.70 11.87
N LEU A 51 1.38 -2.54 11.32
CA LEU A 51 1.73 -3.81 11.95
C LEU A 51 2.30 -3.59 13.35
N ARG A 52 3.22 -2.63 13.53
CA ARG A 52 3.74 -2.24 14.86
C ARG A 52 2.65 -1.73 15.80
N GLU A 53 1.69 -0.98 15.27
CA GLU A 53 0.56 -0.46 16.03
C GLU A 53 -0.33 -1.60 16.55
N VAL A 54 -0.73 -2.54 15.70
CA VAL A 54 -1.62 -3.65 16.10
C VAL A 54 -0.88 -4.74 16.90
N THR A 55 0.44 -4.77 16.87
CA THR A 55 1.26 -5.70 17.66
C THR A 55 1.99 -5.04 18.83
N GLU A 56 1.62 -3.81 19.21
CA GLU A 56 2.33 -3.02 20.24
C GLU A 56 2.50 -3.79 21.56
N HIS A 57 1.45 -4.52 21.98
CA HIS A 57 1.43 -5.30 23.22
C HIS A 57 2.07 -6.71 23.10
N ALA A 58 2.40 -7.14 21.89
CA ALA A 58 2.89 -8.49 21.63
C ALA A 58 4.42 -8.62 21.74
N HIS A 59 5.14 -7.52 21.97
CA HIS A 59 6.59 -7.48 22.19
C HIS A 59 7.41 -8.24 21.11
N LEU A 60 6.96 -8.19 19.84
CA LEU A 60 7.63 -8.89 18.74
C LEU A 60 9.00 -8.26 18.45
N GLU A 61 10.01 -9.10 18.19
CA GLU A 61 11.36 -8.62 17.85
C GLU A 61 11.42 -8.01 16.45
N ARG A 62 10.59 -8.50 15.52
CA ARG A 62 10.57 -8.11 14.11
C ARG A 62 9.14 -7.82 13.67
N HIS A 63 9.02 -6.86 12.77
CA HIS A 63 7.75 -6.37 12.23
C HIS A 63 7.78 -6.34 10.70
N ASP A 64 8.48 -7.31 10.11
CA ASP A 64 8.49 -7.47 8.66
C ASP A 64 7.11 -7.94 8.20
N TRP A 65 6.56 -7.27 7.19
CA TRP A 65 5.19 -7.57 6.75
C TRP A 65 5.09 -8.94 6.08
N ARG A 66 6.15 -9.45 5.44
CA ARG A 66 6.14 -10.80 4.84
C ARG A 66 6.08 -11.87 5.92
N GLU A 67 6.77 -11.65 7.03
CA GLU A 67 6.74 -12.54 8.18
C GLU A 67 5.37 -12.49 8.89
N LEU A 68 4.87 -11.29 9.18
CA LEU A 68 3.64 -11.11 9.97
C LEU A 68 2.37 -11.46 9.21
N LEU A 69 2.32 -11.16 7.90
CA LEU A 69 1.20 -11.54 7.02
C LEU A 69 1.35 -12.95 6.44
N GLY A 70 2.49 -13.60 6.68
CA GLY A 70 2.74 -14.99 6.29
C GLY A 70 2.01 -16.01 7.19
N PRO A 71 2.03 -17.30 6.80
CA PRO A 71 1.35 -18.37 7.53
C PRO A 71 1.85 -18.53 8.97
N GLU A 72 3.13 -18.22 9.22
CA GLU A 72 3.79 -18.34 10.52
C GLU A 72 3.65 -17.07 11.40
N GLY A 73 2.82 -16.10 11.01
CA GLY A 73 2.64 -14.87 11.78
C GLY A 73 2.06 -15.13 13.18
N ALA A 74 2.40 -14.27 14.15
CA ALA A 74 1.95 -14.37 15.54
C ALA A 74 0.42 -14.49 15.68
N GLY A 75 -0.09 -15.29 16.61
CA GLY A 75 -1.54 -15.55 16.81
C GLY A 75 -2.35 -14.40 17.41
N ILE A 76 -2.14 -13.17 16.94
CA ILE A 76 -2.81 -11.95 17.37
C ILE A 76 -4.05 -11.75 16.50
N ALA A 77 -5.20 -11.41 17.10
CA ALA A 77 -6.49 -11.34 16.42
C ALA A 77 -6.49 -10.33 15.26
N GLU A 78 -5.96 -9.14 15.48
CA GLU A 78 -5.82 -8.09 14.46
C GLU A 78 -4.93 -8.55 13.31
N LEU A 79 -3.84 -9.26 13.62
CA LEU A 79 -2.95 -9.79 12.60
C LEU A 79 -3.60 -10.92 11.80
N HIS A 80 -4.40 -11.76 12.45
CA HIS A 80 -5.21 -12.76 11.78
C HIS A 80 -6.21 -12.13 10.80
N ARG A 81 -6.93 -11.08 11.23
CA ARG A 81 -7.84 -10.33 10.35
C ARG A 81 -7.10 -9.72 9.15
N LEU A 82 -5.90 -9.17 9.36
CA LEU A 82 -5.07 -8.67 8.26
C LEU A 82 -4.61 -9.79 7.32
N ARG A 83 -4.30 -10.99 7.81
CA ARG A 83 -3.97 -12.14 6.95
C ARG A 83 -5.17 -12.60 6.12
N GLU A 84 -6.33 -12.71 6.74
CA GLU A 84 -7.57 -13.04 6.02
C GLU A 84 -7.85 -12.01 4.92
N LEU A 85 -7.61 -10.73 5.21
CA LEU A 85 -7.73 -9.68 4.22
C LEU A 85 -6.70 -9.84 3.09
N ALA A 86 -5.42 -10.06 3.40
CA ALA A 86 -4.36 -10.29 2.42
C ALA A 86 -4.59 -11.55 1.56
N ALA A 87 -5.32 -12.55 2.08
CA ALA A 87 -5.67 -13.77 1.35
C ALA A 87 -6.86 -13.59 0.38
N ARG A 88 -7.62 -12.49 0.48
CA ARG A 88 -8.73 -12.17 -0.41
C ARG A 88 -8.20 -11.44 -1.65
N PRO A 89 -8.24 -12.03 -2.86
CA PRO A 89 -7.59 -11.46 -4.05
C PRO A 89 -8.05 -10.04 -4.43
N ASP A 90 -9.32 -9.73 -4.15
CA ASP A 90 -9.92 -8.43 -4.48
C ASP A 90 -9.76 -7.39 -3.35
N SER A 91 -8.98 -7.70 -2.30
CA SER A 91 -8.75 -6.74 -1.21
C SER A 91 -7.62 -5.76 -1.54
N TRP A 92 -7.72 -4.54 -1.00
CA TRP A 92 -6.64 -3.57 -1.05
C TRP A 92 -5.30 -4.14 -0.55
N LEU A 93 -5.32 -5.00 0.47
CA LEU A 93 -4.10 -5.52 1.08
C LEU A 93 -3.44 -6.58 0.21
N ALA A 94 -4.22 -7.44 -0.43
CA ALA A 94 -3.71 -8.40 -1.42
C ALA A 94 -3.08 -7.66 -2.62
N TRP A 95 -3.78 -6.63 -3.12
CA TRP A 95 -3.28 -5.77 -4.18
C TRP A 95 -1.98 -5.07 -3.77
N LEU A 96 -1.95 -4.44 -2.58
CA LEU A 96 -0.79 -3.71 -2.07
C LEU A 96 0.41 -4.63 -1.95
N VAL A 97 0.26 -5.79 -1.29
CA VAL A 97 1.34 -6.78 -1.15
C VAL A 97 1.90 -7.19 -2.51
N GLY A 98 1.04 -7.45 -3.50
CA GLY A 98 1.49 -7.79 -4.85
C GLY A 98 2.32 -6.67 -5.50
N LYS A 99 1.92 -5.40 -5.31
CA LYS A 99 2.69 -4.25 -5.82
C LYS A 99 3.99 -4.02 -5.04
N LEU A 100 4.01 -4.29 -3.74
CA LEU A 100 5.23 -4.19 -2.91
C LEU A 100 6.27 -5.25 -3.30
N GLU A 101 5.85 -6.47 -3.61
CA GLU A 101 6.75 -7.49 -4.16
C GLU A 101 7.33 -7.05 -5.51
N ALA A 102 6.50 -6.48 -6.39
CA ALA A 102 6.97 -5.92 -7.66
C ALA A 102 7.94 -4.74 -7.46
N LEU A 103 7.70 -3.87 -6.47
CA LEU A 103 8.54 -2.71 -6.15
C LEU A 103 9.94 -3.12 -5.71
N HIS A 104 10.07 -4.24 -5.00
CA HIS A 104 11.36 -4.79 -4.61
C HIS A 104 12.09 -5.52 -5.75
N GLY A 105 11.43 -5.73 -6.89
CA GLY A 105 12.04 -6.25 -8.11
C GLY A 105 12.85 -5.20 -8.87
N SER A 106 13.70 -5.66 -9.80
CA SER A 106 14.55 -4.78 -10.62
C SER A 106 13.78 -3.89 -11.61
N ASP A 107 12.55 -4.28 -11.93
CA ASP A 107 11.76 -3.64 -13.00
C ASP A 107 10.93 -2.46 -12.51
N GLY A 108 10.82 -2.27 -11.19
CA GLY A 108 9.87 -1.34 -10.59
C GLY A 108 8.41 -1.72 -10.86
N VAL A 109 7.51 -0.81 -10.49
CA VAL A 109 6.05 -0.99 -10.64
C VAL A 109 5.49 -0.01 -11.66
N ALA A 110 5.99 1.22 -11.68
CA ALA A 110 5.47 2.25 -12.57
C ALA A 110 5.86 1.93 -14.02
N ARG A 111 4.90 2.07 -14.94
CA ARG A 111 5.10 1.76 -16.36
C ARG A 111 4.86 3.00 -17.20
N ARG A 112 5.67 3.12 -18.27
CA ARG A 112 5.45 4.13 -19.30
C ARG A 112 4.13 3.90 -20.01
N ALA A 113 3.42 4.97 -20.34
CA ALA A 113 2.26 4.93 -21.21
C ALA A 113 2.73 4.62 -22.65
N THR A 114 3.04 3.36 -22.93
CA THR A 114 3.48 2.99 -24.28
C THR A 114 2.35 3.22 -25.28
N GLY A 115 2.62 4.00 -26.33
CA GLY A 115 1.71 4.24 -27.45
C GLY A 115 1.37 3.01 -28.31
N ALA A 116 1.68 1.79 -27.84
CA ALA A 116 1.40 0.52 -28.52
C ALA A 116 -0.05 0.02 -28.35
N ALA A 117 -0.86 0.67 -27.50
CA ALA A 117 -2.30 0.42 -27.42
C ALA A 117 -3.12 1.07 -28.57
N ARG A 118 -2.47 1.43 -29.68
CA ARG A 118 -3.13 1.94 -30.90
C ARG A 118 -3.46 0.78 -31.85
N GLY A 119 -4.25 -0.20 -31.41
CA GLY A 119 -4.71 -1.26 -32.30
C GLY A 119 -5.27 -2.54 -31.69
N LEU A 120 -5.12 -2.77 -30.38
CA LEU A 120 -5.78 -3.87 -29.70
C LEU A 120 -6.53 -3.32 -28.50
N ILE A 121 -7.80 -3.70 -28.37
CA ILE A 121 -8.59 -3.48 -27.16
C ILE A 121 -7.94 -4.35 -26.07
N ALA A 122 -6.92 -3.80 -25.40
CA ALA A 122 -6.50 -4.28 -24.11
C ALA A 122 -7.57 -3.85 -23.11
N VAL A 123 -8.58 -4.70 -22.91
CA VAL A 123 -9.45 -4.63 -21.73
C VAL A 123 -8.59 -5.12 -20.55
N GLY A 124 -7.75 -4.24 -20.05
CA GLY A 124 -6.84 -4.47 -18.94
C GLY A 124 -6.33 -3.11 -18.51
N SER A 125 -7.01 -2.54 -17.50
CA SER A 125 -6.82 -1.23 -16.89
C SER A 125 -5.41 -0.65 -17.02
N GLY A 126 -5.22 0.19 -18.04
CA GLY A 126 -4.17 1.21 -18.03
C GLY A 126 -4.57 2.39 -17.14
N ALA A 127 -5.25 2.14 -16.01
CA ALA A 127 -5.36 3.14 -14.97
C ALA A 127 -3.92 3.42 -14.53
N ALA A 128 -3.54 4.70 -14.48
CA ALA A 128 -2.21 5.05 -13.99
C ALA A 128 -2.06 4.41 -12.59
N LEU A 129 -0.92 3.81 -12.27
CA LEU A 129 -0.66 3.18 -10.97
C LEU A 129 -1.11 4.08 -9.80
N GLY A 130 -1.02 5.40 -9.97
CA GLY A 130 -1.53 6.38 -9.00
C GLY A 130 -3.05 6.39 -8.75
N GLU A 131 -3.91 6.01 -9.71
CA GLU A 131 -5.35 5.83 -9.47
C GLU A 131 -5.61 4.56 -8.64
N GLU A 132 -5.07 3.42 -9.06
CA GLU A 132 -5.19 2.17 -8.30
C GLU A 132 -4.66 2.34 -6.86
N LEU A 133 -3.54 3.05 -6.70
CA LEU A 133 -2.98 3.34 -5.38
C LEU A 133 -3.85 4.31 -4.57
N ARG A 134 -4.54 5.28 -5.18
CA ARG A 134 -5.49 6.15 -4.48
C ARG A 134 -6.65 5.35 -3.90
N ASP A 135 -7.21 4.44 -4.69
CA ASP A 135 -8.30 3.56 -4.24
C ASP A 135 -7.82 2.65 -3.11
N CYS A 136 -6.65 2.02 -3.27
CA CYS A 136 -6.02 1.22 -2.22
C CYS A 136 -5.81 2.01 -0.92
N LEU A 137 -5.32 3.26 -0.99
CA LEU A 137 -5.10 4.09 0.19
C LEU A 137 -6.41 4.52 0.86
N ALA A 138 -7.49 4.71 0.10
CA ALA A 138 -8.81 5.04 0.64
C ALA A 138 -9.39 3.83 1.39
N GLU A 139 -9.35 2.63 0.79
CA GLU A 139 -9.79 1.40 1.42
C GLU A 139 -8.97 1.06 2.67
N ALA A 140 -7.64 1.21 2.59
CA ALA A 140 -6.76 1.00 3.74
C ALA A 140 -7.13 1.92 4.91
N LYS A 141 -7.40 3.21 4.66
CA LYS A 141 -7.81 4.14 5.71
C LYS A 141 -9.13 3.73 6.37
N ALA A 142 -10.10 3.24 5.59
CA ALA A 142 -11.38 2.77 6.10
C ALA A 142 -11.23 1.51 6.96
N GLU A 143 -10.50 0.50 6.47
CA GLU A 143 -10.26 -0.74 7.23
C GLU A 143 -9.43 -0.50 8.49
N ILE A 144 -8.43 0.39 8.46
CA ILE A 144 -7.64 0.75 9.63
C ILE A 144 -8.49 1.45 10.69
N ALA A 145 -9.42 2.32 10.29
CA ALA A 145 -10.37 2.92 11.22
C ALA A 145 -11.24 1.84 11.90
N ALA A 146 -11.80 0.93 11.10
CA ALA A 146 -12.62 -0.18 11.62
C ALA A 146 -11.82 -1.14 12.52
N LEU A 147 -10.54 -1.40 12.23
CA LEU A 147 -9.65 -2.19 13.10
C LEU A 147 -9.46 -1.52 14.46
N ARG A 148 -9.21 -0.20 14.48
CA ARG A 148 -8.99 0.55 15.72
C ARG A 148 -10.24 0.64 16.58
N GLU A 149 -11.40 0.84 15.96
CA GLU A 149 -12.69 0.80 16.67
C GLU A 149 -12.86 -0.55 17.36
N THR A 150 -12.59 -1.66 16.67
CA THR A 150 -12.67 -2.99 17.29
C THR A 150 -11.66 -3.19 18.41
N SER A 151 -10.42 -2.67 18.31
CA SER A 151 -9.43 -2.82 19.37
C SER A 151 -9.72 -1.96 20.62
N GLU A 152 -10.54 -0.90 20.52
CA GLU A 152 -10.98 -0.10 21.68
C GLU A 152 -12.09 -0.79 22.49
N GLU A 153 -12.73 -1.84 21.95
CA GLU A 153 -13.79 -2.61 22.62
C GLU A 153 -13.29 -3.75 23.52
N TRP A 154 -11.98 -4.05 23.53
CA TRP A 154 -11.37 -5.17 24.28
C TRP A 154 -10.39 -4.73 25.38
#